data_AF-A0A2G8DRQ3-F1
#
_entry.id   AF-A0A2G8DRQ3-F1
#
_cell.length_a   1.000
_cell.length_b   1.000
_cell.length_c   1.000
_cell.angle_alpha   90.00
_cell.angle_beta   90.00
_cell.angle_gamma   90.00
#
_symmetry.space_group_name_H-M   'P 1'
#
loop_
_entity.id
_entity.type
_entity.pdbx_description
1 polymer ?
#
loop_
_entity_poly.entity_id
_entity_poly.type
_entity_poly.pdbx_seq_one_letter_code
_entity_poly.pdbx_strand_id
1 'polypeptide(L)'
;AYQQLVPDVSAEPWQVPGHALCPLIAGATLSDHAYLLRSNGRIQLRQVAHPQLLLPFASATARQLGLWLELSWNGCCLKFSPSGEAWLVRAQNLGAATAAQVRCACTDPAGTLGKPLAGSIPDLGDSPQHDLDHLAARTYVPASEASRLLGAGAGLS
;
A
#
# COMPACT_ATOMS: atom_id res chain seq x y z
N ALA A 1 -1.08 -21.40 -5.20
CA ALA A 1 -2.00 -20.26 -5.00
C ALA A 1 -1.23 -18.95 -4.79
N TYR A 2 -0.51 -18.74 -3.68
CA TYR A 2 0.19 -17.45 -3.42
C TYR A 2 1.25 -17.07 -4.46
N GLN A 3 2.07 -18.02 -4.93
CA GLN A 3 3.07 -17.75 -5.99
C GLN A 3 2.47 -17.19 -7.29
N GLN A 4 1.18 -17.43 -7.55
CA GLN A 4 0.47 -16.90 -8.71
C GLN A 4 -0.07 -15.47 -8.50
N LEU A 5 0.20 -14.87 -7.33
CA LEU A 5 -0.21 -13.51 -6.96
C LEU A 5 0.98 -12.58 -6.73
N VAL A 6 2.20 -13.13 -6.67
CA VAL A 6 3.44 -12.37 -6.43
C VAL A 6 3.80 -11.61 -7.71
N PRO A 7 4.08 -10.28 -7.64
CA PRO A 7 4.59 -9.55 -8.79
C PRO A 7 5.90 -10.14 -9.30
N ASP A 8 6.02 -10.31 -10.61
CA ASP A 8 7.31 -10.59 -11.24
C ASP A 8 8.17 -9.31 -11.25
N VAL A 9 9.12 -9.24 -10.31
CA VAL A 9 10.02 -8.09 -10.15
C VAL A 9 11.11 -8.02 -11.24
N SER A 10 11.28 -9.07 -12.03
CA SER A 10 12.22 -9.11 -13.16
C SER A 10 11.61 -8.56 -14.45
N ALA A 11 10.27 -8.49 -14.53
CA ALA A 11 9.55 -7.86 -15.62
C ALA A 11 9.55 -6.32 -15.47
N GLU A 12 9.48 -5.58 -16.58
CA GLU A 12 9.18 -4.14 -16.58
C GLU A 12 8.01 -3.90 -17.55
N PRO A 13 6.83 -3.50 -17.09
CA PRO A 13 6.43 -3.28 -15.68
C PRO A 13 6.25 -4.57 -14.88
N TRP A 14 6.34 -4.48 -13.55
CA TRP A 14 5.93 -5.54 -12.63
C TRP A 14 4.48 -5.93 -12.90
N GLN A 15 4.24 -7.23 -12.97
CA GLN A 15 2.94 -7.77 -13.34
C GLN A 15 2.74 -9.18 -12.78
N VAL A 16 1.50 -9.65 -12.84
CA VAL A 16 1.15 -11.05 -12.64
C VAL A 16 0.33 -11.53 -13.84
N PRO A 17 0.58 -12.73 -14.40
CA PRO A 17 -0.18 -13.21 -15.54
C PRO A 17 -1.67 -13.36 -15.23
N GLY A 18 -2.53 -12.82 -16.11
CA GLY A 18 -3.98 -13.08 -16.09
C GLY A 18 -4.80 -12.33 -15.04
N HIS A 19 -4.18 -11.56 -14.14
CA HIS A 19 -4.89 -10.87 -13.05
C HIS A 19 -4.35 -9.46 -12.79
N ALA A 20 -5.18 -8.63 -12.16
CA ALA A 20 -4.72 -7.38 -11.59
C ALA A 20 -3.85 -7.65 -10.34
N LEU A 21 -2.81 -6.85 -10.15
CA LEU A 21 -1.99 -6.85 -8.94
C LEU A 21 -2.84 -6.44 -7.74
N CYS A 22 -2.84 -7.29 -6.71
CA CYS A 22 -3.34 -6.95 -5.39
C CYS A 22 -2.43 -5.86 -4.79
N PRO A 23 -2.96 -4.70 -4.38
CA PRO A 23 -2.13 -3.59 -3.91
C PRO A 23 -1.41 -3.90 -2.59
N LEU A 24 -1.93 -4.82 -1.77
CA LEU A 24 -1.27 -5.23 -0.52
C LEU A 24 -0.05 -6.11 -0.79
N ILE A 25 -0.16 -7.05 -1.74
CA ILE A 25 0.98 -7.89 -2.14
C ILE A 25 1.99 -7.02 -2.90
N ALA A 26 1.53 -6.26 -3.89
CA ALA A 26 2.39 -5.39 -4.69
C ALA A 26 3.08 -4.30 -3.84
N GLY A 27 2.37 -3.75 -2.85
CA GLY A 27 2.92 -2.79 -1.90
C GLY A 27 4.00 -3.41 -1.00
N ALA A 28 3.77 -4.61 -0.48
CA ALA A 28 4.80 -5.33 0.29
C ALA A 28 6.03 -5.62 -0.59
N THR A 29 5.82 -6.12 -1.82
CA THR A 29 6.90 -6.34 -2.79
C THR A 29 7.66 -5.04 -3.12
N LEU A 30 6.95 -3.90 -3.23
CA LEU A 30 7.58 -2.59 -3.43
C LEU A 30 8.50 -2.22 -2.25
N SER A 31 8.05 -2.43 -1.01
CA SER A 31 8.87 -2.18 0.19
C SER A 31 10.10 -3.09 0.24
N ASP A 32 9.94 -4.39 -0.02
CA ASP A 32 11.02 -5.37 0.01
C ASP A 32 12.08 -5.09 -1.05
N HIS A 33 11.65 -4.62 -2.22
CA HIS A 33 12.50 -4.29 -3.36
C HIS A 33 12.74 -2.79 -3.55
N ALA A 34 12.52 -1.99 -2.50
CA ALA A 34 12.66 -0.54 -2.51
C ALA A 34 14.02 -0.07 -3.03
N TYR A 35 15.09 -0.84 -2.77
CA TYR A 35 16.44 -0.55 -3.24
C TYR A 35 16.53 -0.36 -4.77
N LEU A 36 15.65 -0.98 -5.55
CA LEU A 36 15.59 -0.82 -7.00
C LEU A 36 15.25 0.60 -7.44
N LEU A 37 14.59 1.40 -6.59
CA LEU A 37 14.36 2.82 -6.89
C LEU A 37 15.67 3.61 -6.93
N ARG A 38 16.69 3.23 -6.16
CA ARG A 38 18.00 3.89 -6.21
C ARG A 38 18.76 3.59 -7.49
N SER A 39 18.67 2.35 -7.98
CA SER A 39 19.36 1.93 -9.20
C SER A 39 18.62 2.36 -10.47
N ASN A 40 17.28 2.24 -10.47
CA ASN A 40 16.47 2.38 -11.67
C ASN A 40 15.73 3.73 -11.73
N GLY A 41 15.68 4.48 -10.62
CA GLY A 41 14.95 5.73 -10.48
C GLY A 41 13.42 5.59 -10.45
N ARG A 42 12.88 4.42 -10.84
CA ARG A 42 11.44 4.15 -10.86
C ARG A 42 11.14 2.65 -10.83
N ILE A 43 9.91 2.33 -10.43
CA ILE A 43 9.25 1.03 -10.53
C ILE A 43 7.88 1.26 -11.18
N GLN A 44 7.54 0.45 -12.18
CA GLN A 44 6.24 0.46 -12.83
C GLN A 44 5.46 -0.81 -12.50
N LEU A 45 4.17 -0.66 -12.21
CA LEU A 45 3.26 -1.76 -11.91
C LEU A 45 2.12 -1.75 -12.94
N ARG A 46 1.78 -2.92 -13.49
CA ARG A 46 0.71 -3.08 -14.47
C ARG A 46 -0.56 -3.63 -13.83
N GLN A 47 -1.70 -3.07 -14.22
CA GLN A 47 -3.04 -3.50 -13.81
C GLN A 47 -3.18 -3.63 -12.29
N VAL A 48 -3.17 -2.52 -11.55
CA VAL A 48 -3.28 -2.53 -10.08
C VAL A 48 -4.72 -2.32 -9.66
N ALA A 49 -5.26 -3.21 -8.82
CA ALA A 49 -6.56 -2.99 -8.19
C ALA A 49 -6.44 -1.96 -7.06
N HIS A 50 -7.41 -1.06 -6.92
CA HIS A 50 -7.48 -0.06 -5.85
C HIS A 50 -6.13 0.61 -5.51
N PRO A 51 -5.48 1.31 -6.47
CA PRO A 51 -4.11 1.81 -6.36
C PRO A 51 -3.87 2.74 -5.17
N GLN A 52 -4.91 3.37 -4.60
CA GLN A 52 -4.78 4.16 -3.38
C GLN A 52 -4.27 3.36 -2.18
N LEU A 53 -4.45 2.04 -2.18
CA LEU A 53 -3.95 1.17 -1.12
C LEU A 53 -2.41 1.01 -1.16
N LEU A 54 -1.74 1.55 -2.18
CA LEU A 54 -0.26 1.62 -2.25
C LEU A 54 0.33 2.82 -1.48
N LEU A 55 -0.49 3.81 -1.08
CA LEU A 55 -0.04 5.01 -0.34
C LEU A 55 0.83 4.70 0.89
N PRO A 56 0.41 3.82 1.82
CA PRO A 56 1.22 3.54 3.02
C PRO A 56 2.56 2.90 2.67
N PHE A 57 2.62 2.08 1.62
CA PHE A 57 3.86 1.46 1.16
C PHE A 57 4.80 2.48 0.52
N ALA A 58 4.28 3.42 -0.29
CA ALA A 58 5.08 4.50 -0.86
C ALA A 58 5.63 5.43 0.23
N SER A 59 4.82 5.78 1.24
CA SER A 59 5.25 6.55 2.42
C SER A 59 6.35 5.83 3.20
N ALA A 60 6.15 4.55 3.52
CA ALA A 60 7.15 3.73 4.21
C ALA A 60 8.44 3.60 3.39
N THR A 61 8.34 3.42 2.08
CA THR A 61 9.48 3.31 1.15
C THR A 61 10.26 4.62 1.09
N ALA A 62 9.58 5.78 1.01
CA ALA A 62 10.22 7.09 1.03
C ALA A 62 11.04 7.29 2.31
N ARG A 63 10.45 6.91 3.46
CA ARG A 63 11.11 6.96 4.76
C ARG A 63 12.29 5.99 4.88
N GLN A 64 12.11 4.75 4.43
CA GLN A 64 13.16 3.71 4.45
C GLN A 64 14.36 4.13 3.61
N LEU A 65 14.13 4.71 2.44
CA LEU A 65 15.20 5.10 1.53
C LEU A 65 15.77 6.50 1.83
N GLY A 66 15.07 7.33 2.61
CA GLY A 66 15.41 8.74 2.81
C GLY A 66 15.29 9.56 1.53
N LEU A 67 14.35 9.22 0.65
CA LEU A 67 14.19 9.82 -0.67
C LEU A 67 12.81 10.46 -0.84
N TRP A 68 12.76 11.49 -1.67
CA TRP A 68 11.50 11.98 -2.20
C TRP A 68 10.98 11.03 -3.28
N LEU A 69 9.72 10.61 -3.14
CA LEU A 69 9.05 9.71 -4.08
C LEU A 69 7.79 10.34 -4.66
N GLU A 70 7.47 10.00 -5.89
CA GLU A 70 6.18 10.25 -6.53
C GLU A 70 5.47 8.92 -6.79
N LEU A 71 4.19 8.83 -6.40
CA LEU A 71 3.29 7.76 -6.82
C LEU A 71 2.21 8.34 -7.73
N SER A 72 2.03 7.76 -8.92
CA SER A 72 1.07 8.28 -9.91
C SER A 72 0.35 7.19 -10.69
N TRP A 73 -0.90 7.48 -11.04
CA TRP A 73 -1.75 6.69 -11.94
C TRP A 73 -2.89 7.57 -12.47
N ASN A 74 -3.33 7.36 -13.71
CA ASN A 74 -4.54 7.97 -14.32
C ASN A 74 -4.99 9.35 -13.75
N GLY A 75 -4.17 10.39 -13.90
CA GLY A 75 -4.49 11.74 -13.41
C GLY A 75 -4.30 11.96 -11.91
N CYS A 76 -4.12 10.91 -11.10
CA CYS A 76 -3.69 10.97 -9.71
C CYS A 76 -2.16 11.09 -9.59
N CYS A 77 -1.70 11.90 -8.66
CA CYS A 77 -0.30 12.08 -8.35
C CYS A 77 -0.12 12.50 -6.89
N LEU A 78 0.71 11.77 -6.18
CA LEU A 78 1.10 12.05 -4.81
C LEU A 78 2.62 12.13 -4.72
N LYS A 79 3.11 13.04 -3.87
CA LYS A 79 4.52 13.12 -3.49
C LYS A 79 4.68 12.73 -2.03
N PHE A 80 5.79 12.06 -1.73
CA PHE A 80 6.16 11.61 -0.39
C PHE A 80 7.54 12.14 -0.04
N SER A 81 7.69 12.68 1.16
CA SER A 81 8.98 13.17 1.66
C SER A 81 9.82 12.03 2.25
N PRO A 82 11.12 12.26 2.48
CA PRO A 82 11.99 11.38 3.27
C PRO A 82 11.51 11.12 4.70
N SER A 83 10.62 11.95 5.27
CA SER A 83 9.97 11.73 6.57
C SER A 83 8.73 10.84 6.47
N GLY A 84 8.24 10.56 5.26
CA GLY A 84 7.03 9.78 4.99
C GLY A 84 5.74 10.60 4.90
N GLU A 85 5.81 11.93 5.02
CA GLU A 85 4.66 12.82 4.82
C GLU A 85 4.24 12.79 3.35
N ALA A 86 2.94 12.97 3.08
CA ALA A 86 2.38 12.86 1.74
C ALA A 86 1.62 14.13 1.33
N TRP A 87 1.73 14.49 0.04
CA TRP A 87 1.01 15.60 -0.58
C TRP A 87 0.29 15.13 -1.83
N LEU A 88 -1.00 15.44 -1.93
CA LEU A 88 -1.83 15.19 -3.09
C LEU A 88 -1.64 16.32 -4.11
N VAL A 89 -0.87 16.05 -5.16
CA VAL A 89 -0.59 16.99 -6.25
C VAL A 89 -1.74 17.02 -7.24
N ARG A 90 -2.29 15.84 -7.58
CA ARG A 90 -3.48 15.70 -8.41
C ARG A 90 -4.37 14.58 -7.87
N ALA A 91 -5.66 14.85 -7.77
CA ALA A 91 -6.64 14.00 -7.10
C ALA A 91 -7.52 13.17 -8.05
N GLN A 92 -7.42 13.39 -9.36
CA GLN A 92 -8.27 12.68 -10.33
C GLN A 92 -8.08 11.17 -10.18
N ASN A 93 -9.18 10.43 -10.04
CA ASN A 93 -9.16 8.96 -9.92
C ASN A 93 -8.41 8.42 -8.69
N LEU A 94 -8.29 9.19 -7.60
CA LEU A 94 -7.71 8.69 -6.34
C LEU A 94 -8.40 7.41 -5.87
N GLY A 95 -9.73 7.33 -5.92
CA GLY A 95 -10.51 6.15 -5.52
C GLY A 95 -10.80 5.13 -6.62
N ALA A 96 -10.00 5.09 -7.70
CA ALA A 96 -10.25 4.18 -8.82
C ALA A 96 -10.28 2.71 -8.38
N ALA A 97 -11.18 1.91 -8.95
CA ALA A 97 -11.21 0.47 -8.70
C ALA A 97 -10.01 -0.26 -9.33
N THR A 98 -9.48 0.26 -10.43
CA THR A 98 -8.30 -0.27 -11.12
C THR A 98 -7.50 0.85 -11.79
N ALA A 99 -6.20 0.64 -11.94
CA ALA A 99 -5.32 1.44 -12.76
C ALA A 99 -4.50 0.54 -13.69
N ALA A 100 -4.56 0.83 -15.00
CA ALA A 100 -3.81 0.07 -15.98
C ALA A 100 -2.29 0.12 -15.77
N GLN A 101 -1.81 1.24 -15.22
CA GLN A 101 -0.42 1.44 -14.85
C GLN A 101 -0.33 2.34 -13.61
N VAL A 102 0.51 1.93 -12.67
CA VAL A 102 0.94 2.73 -11.52
C VAL A 102 2.45 2.90 -11.60
N ARG A 103 2.95 4.10 -11.28
CA ARG A 103 4.38 4.40 -11.26
C ARG A 103 4.77 4.91 -9.88
N CYS A 104 5.80 4.31 -9.30
CA CYS A 104 6.53 4.85 -8.17
C CYS A 104 7.91 5.32 -8.67
N ALA A 105 8.31 6.56 -8.43
CA ALA A 105 9.57 7.10 -8.94
C ALA A 105 10.24 8.02 -7.94
N CYS A 106 11.58 8.07 -7.97
CA CYS A 106 12.32 9.14 -7.32
C CYS A 106 11.95 10.49 -7.94
N THR A 107 11.81 11.50 -7.10
CA THR A 107 11.55 12.88 -7.52
C THR A 107 12.41 13.83 -6.68
N ASP A 108 12.49 15.08 -7.11
CA ASP A 108 13.05 16.17 -6.31
C ASP A 108 11.93 16.81 -5.44
N PRO A 109 12.25 17.35 -4.25
CA PRO A 109 11.37 18.27 -3.52
C PRO A 109 11.00 19.53 -4.33
N ALA A 110 11.85 19.94 -5.28
CA ALA A 110 11.63 21.11 -6.12
C ALA A 110 10.33 20.96 -6.93
N GLY A 111 9.49 22.00 -6.85
CA GLY A 111 8.20 22.08 -7.52
C GLY A 111 7.04 22.29 -6.54
N THR A 112 5.82 22.35 -7.08
CA THR A 112 4.61 22.55 -6.27
C THR A 112 4.30 21.30 -5.46
N LEU A 113 4.39 21.42 -4.13
CA LEU A 113 3.72 20.49 -3.22
C LEU A 113 2.22 20.79 -3.27
N GLY A 114 1.41 19.75 -3.48
CA GLY A 114 -0.04 19.87 -3.50
C GLY A 114 -0.64 20.00 -2.10
N LYS A 115 -1.88 19.53 -1.92
CA LYS A 115 -2.55 19.55 -0.62
C LYS A 115 -1.91 18.50 0.31
N PRO A 116 -1.44 18.84 1.52
CA PRO A 116 -0.93 17.85 2.45
C PRO A 116 -2.05 16.84 2.81
N LEU A 117 -1.71 15.56 2.79
CA LEU A 117 -2.53 14.49 3.37
C LEU A 117 -2.22 14.39 4.86
N ALA A 118 -2.62 15.43 5.59
CA ALA A 118 -2.55 15.50 7.04
C ALA A 118 -3.95 15.68 7.61
N GLY A 119 -4.18 15.19 8.83
CA GLY A 119 -5.45 15.34 9.53
C GLY A 119 -5.71 14.25 10.55
N SER A 120 -6.74 14.45 11.35
CA SER A 120 -7.30 13.40 12.20
C SER A 120 -7.91 12.30 11.35
N ILE A 121 -7.76 11.05 11.80
CA ILE A 121 -8.52 9.93 11.25
C ILE A 121 -10.01 10.28 11.44
N PRO A 122 -10.82 10.30 10.36
CA PRO A 122 -12.24 10.55 10.50
C PRO A 122 -12.89 9.41 11.28
N ASP A 123 -13.93 9.74 12.04
CA ASP A 123 -14.75 8.71 12.68
C ASP A 123 -15.36 7.82 11.59
N LEU A 124 -15.18 6.50 11.75
CA LEU A 124 -15.79 5.54 10.84
C LEU A 124 -17.25 5.42 11.26
N GLY A 125 -18.17 5.75 10.36
CA GLY A 125 -19.58 5.49 10.61
C GLY A 125 -19.84 4.00 10.91
N ASP A 126 -21.01 3.69 11.46
CA ASP A 126 -21.33 2.35 11.96
C ASP A 126 -21.14 1.22 10.93
N SER A 127 -21.41 1.48 9.64
CA SER A 127 -21.37 0.44 8.59
C SER A 127 -19.95 -0.06 8.27
N PRO A 128 -18.95 0.79 7.92
CA PRO A 128 -17.57 0.33 7.73
C PRO A 128 -16.99 -0.38 8.96
N GLN A 129 -17.32 0.11 10.17
CA GLN A 129 -16.87 -0.52 11.40
C GLN A 129 -17.46 -1.93 11.54
N HIS A 130 -18.77 -2.09 11.31
CA HIS A 130 -19.44 -3.38 11.34
C HIS A 130 -18.87 -4.39 10.33
N ASP A 131 -18.57 -3.93 9.10
CA ASP A 131 -17.99 -4.79 8.07
C ASP A 131 -16.58 -5.29 8.46
N LEU A 132 -15.77 -4.41 9.06
CA LEU A 132 -14.45 -4.78 9.58
C LEU A 132 -14.54 -5.74 10.75
N ASP A 133 -15.49 -5.54 11.67
CA ASP A 133 -15.73 -6.44 12.81
C ASP A 133 -16.17 -7.83 12.34
N HIS A 134 -17.03 -7.89 11.32
CA HIS A 134 -17.45 -9.15 10.70
C HIS A 134 -16.27 -9.88 10.02
N LEU A 135 -15.37 -9.15 9.35
CA LEU A 135 -14.14 -9.73 8.80
C LEU A 135 -13.19 -10.22 9.90
N ALA A 136 -13.03 -9.44 10.97
CA ALA A 136 -12.19 -9.81 12.12
C ALA A 136 -12.68 -11.10 12.79
N ALA A 137 -14.00 -11.26 12.95
CA ALA A 137 -14.63 -12.46 13.48
C ALA A 137 -14.23 -13.75 12.73
N ARG A 138 -13.89 -13.66 11.44
CA ARG A 138 -13.42 -14.81 10.64
C ARG A 138 -11.99 -15.26 10.97
N THR A 139 -11.24 -14.45 11.69
CA THR A 139 -9.88 -14.78 12.16
C THR A 139 -9.86 -15.31 13.59
N TYR A 140 -11.00 -15.25 14.29
CA TYR A 140 -11.13 -15.86 15.61
C TYR A 140 -11.21 -17.38 15.51
N VAL A 141 -10.26 -18.06 16.13
CA VAL A 141 -10.45 -19.44 16.54
C VAL A 141 -11.33 -19.41 17.80
N PRO A 142 -12.47 -20.12 17.83
CA PRO A 142 -13.29 -20.18 19.03
C PRO A 142 -12.44 -20.66 20.20
N ALA A 143 -12.52 -19.98 21.35
CA ALA A 143 -11.84 -20.40 22.56
C ALA A 143 -12.39 -21.76 23.02
N SER A 144 -11.79 -22.85 22.55
CA SER A 144 -12.07 -24.18 23.08
C SER A 144 -11.51 -24.30 24.50
N GLU A 145 -12.14 -25.13 25.33
CA GLU A 145 -11.65 -25.40 26.70
C GLU A 145 -10.21 -25.94 26.69
N ALA A 146 -9.84 -26.68 25.64
CA ALA A 146 -8.46 -27.11 25.38
C ALA A 146 -7.49 -25.95 25.12
N SER A 147 -7.92 -24.88 24.43
CA SER A 147 -7.09 -23.69 24.19
C SER A 147 -6.81 -22.89 25.47
N ARG A 148 -7.75 -22.89 26.43
CA ARG A 148 -7.58 -22.25 27.75
C ARG A 148 -6.63 -23.03 28.65
N LEU A 149 -6.73 -24.37 28.65
CA LEU A 149 -5.84 -25.24 29.42
C LEU A 149 -4.38 -25.20 28.93
N LEU A 150 -4.16 -24.91 27.64
CA LEU A 150 -2.81 -24.82 27.05
C LEU A 150 -2.19 -23.41 27.11
N GLY A 151 -2.84 -22.45 27.79
CA GLY A 151 -2.24 -21.14 28.11
C GLY A 151 -2.27 -20.10 26.99
N ALA A 152 -3.01 -20.32 25.91
CA ALA A 152 -3.16 -19.30 24.86
C ALA A 152 -4.07 -18.16 25.34
N GLY A 153 -3.53 -16.93 25.41
CA GLY A 153 -4.27 -15.71 25.75
C GLY A 153 -4.29 -15.32 27.23
N ALA A 154 -3.54 -15.99 28.10
CA ALA A 154 -3.55 -15.68 29.55
C ALA A 154 -2.88 -14.34 29.91
N GLY A 155 -2.12 -13.71 29.00
CA GLY A 155 -1.52 -12.39 29.24
C GLY A 155 -0.64 -12.31 30.50
N LEU A 156 -0.09 -13.44 30.97
CA LEU A 156 0.83 -13.50 32.10
C LEU A 156 2.27 -13.38 31.58
N SER A 157 2.66 -12.16 31.19
CA SER A 157 4.05 -11.73 31.02
C SER A 157 4.14 -10.24 31.30
#